data_AF-A0A1Y2ZXB5-F1
#
_entry.id   AF-A0A1Y2ZXB5-F1
#
_cell.length_a   1.000
_cell.length_b   1.000
_cell.length_c   1.000
_cell.angle_alpha   90.00
_cell.angle_beta   90.00
_cell.angle_gamma   90.00
#
_symmetry.space_group_name_H-M   'P 1'
#
loop_
_entity.id
_entity.type
_entity.pdbx_description
1 polymer ?
#
loop_
_entity_poly.entity_id
_entity_poly.type
_entity_poly.pdbx_seq_one_letter_code
_entity_poly.pdbx_strand_id
1 'polypeptide(L)' 'MEEFNELPLWRDDNAYRVLEELCATHQVPIDVLKELVTIERQNQHREKAKGIYFEFDSAFEQMD' A
#
# COMPACT_ATOMS: atom_id res chain seq x y z
N MET A 1 -2.13 11.79 -9.32
CA MET A 1 -1.30 11.03 -8.37
C MET A 1 -0.60 12.02 -7.44
N GLU A 2 -1.31 12.59 -6.46
CA GLU A 2 -0.74 13.57 -5.50
C GLU A 2 -0.96 13.18 -4.03
N GLU A 3 -1.80 12.18 -3.73
CA GLU A 3 -2.18 11.80 -2.35
C GLU A 3 -1.12 11.00 -1.58
N PHE A 4 -0.14 10.40 -2.26
CA PHE A 4 0.92 9.63 -1.58
C PHE A 4 1.96 10.52 -0.90
N ASN A 5 2.18 11.73 -1.40
CA ASN A 5 3.21 12.63 -0.86
C ASN A 5 2.87 13.19 0.53
N GLU A 6 1.66 12.94 1.04
CA GLU A 6 1.22 13.39 2.36
C GLU A 6 1.49 12.37 3.48
N LEU A 7 1.86 11.14 3.15
CA LEU A 7 2.21 10.15 4.17
C LEU A 7 3.72 10.23 4.47
N PRO A 8 4.10 10.30 5.75
CA PRO A 8 5.50 10.45 6.14
C PRO A 8 6.40 9.30 5.67
N LEU A 9 5.84 8.11 5.48
CA LEU A 9 6.54 6.93 4.96
C LEU A 9 6.99 7.08 3.50
N TRP A 10 6.30 7.88 2.69
CA TRP A 10 6.61 8.03 1.26
C TRP A 10 7.43 9.29 0.96
N ARG A 11 7.35 10.30 1.84
CA ARG A 11 7.99 11.61 1.64
C ARG A 11 9.40 11.70 2.21
N ASP A 12 9.70 10.94 3.27
CA ASP A 12 11.03 10.89 3.85
C ASP A 12 11.88 9.82 3.14
N ASP A 13 12.98 10.24 2.51
CA ASP A 13 13.89 9.35 1.77
C ASP A 13 14.42 8.18 2.62
N ASN A 14 14.66 8.40 3.92
CA ASN A 14 15.20 7.37 4.80
C ASN A 14 14.11 6.35 5.15
N ALA A 15 12.90 6.81 5.48
CA ALA A 15 11.74 5.96 5.71
C ALA A 15 11.37 5.17 4.46
N TYR A 16 11.43 5.79 3.28
CA TYR A 16 11.17 5.12 2.00
C TYR A 16 12.16 3.97 1.75
N ARG A 17 13.46 4.20 1.98
CA ARG A 17 14.48 3.15 1.85
C ARG A 17 14.26 1.99 2.80
N VAL A 18 14.00 2.26 4.08
CA VAL A 18 13.69 1.20 5.07
C VAL A 18 12.47 0.39 4.63
N LEU A 19 11.48 1.06 4.03
CA LEU A 19 10.28 0.41 3.52
C LEU A 19 10.58 -0.47 2.29
N GLU A 20 11.39 0.02 1.35
CA GLU A 20 11.86 -0.78 0.20
C GLU A 20 12.64 -2.02 0.65
N GLU A 21 13.53 -1.89 1.63
CA GLU A 21 14.29 -3.02 2.19
C GLU A 21 13.38 -4.05 2.87
N LEU A 22 12.37 -3.59 3.62
CA LEU A 22 11.39 -4.45 4.25
C LEU A 22 10.52 -5.18 3.21
N CYS A 23 10.05 -4.45 2.20
CA CYS A 23 9.32 -5.00 1.06
C CYS A 23 10.13 -6.09 0.35
N ALA A 24 11.41 -5.83 0.06
CA ALA A 24 12.30 -6.81 -0.55
C ALA A 24 12.49 -8.06 0.33
N THR A 25 12.62 -7.88 1.64
CA THR A 25 12.75 -8.98 2.61
C THR A 25 11.53 -9.91 2.60
N HIS A 26 10.34 -9.35 2.41
CA HIS A 26 9.08 -10.10 2.36
C HIS A 26 8.61 -10.44 0.94
N GLN A 27 9.42 -10.14 -0.09
CA GLN A 27 9.08 -10.34 -1.50
C GLN A 27 7.78 -9.65 -1.91
N VAL A 28 7.50 -8.49 -1.32
CA VAL A 28 6.33 -7.66 -1.64
C VAL A 28 6.80 -6.47 -2.50
N PRO A 29 6.35 -6.33 -3.76
CA PRO A 29 6.65 -5.15 -4.55
C PRO A 29 6.16 -3.87 -3.86
N ILE A 30 7.00 -2.83 -3.85
CA ILE A 30 6.67 -1.55 -3.20
C ILE A 30 5.42 -0.89 -3.80
N ASP A 31 5.17 -1.10 -5.09
CA ASP A 31 3.99 -0.60 -5.79
C ASP A 31 2.70 -1.28 -5.31
N VAL A 32 2.75 -2.58 -5.04
CA VAL A 32 1.63 -3.33 -4.44
C VAL A 32 1.36 -2.80 -3.04
N LEU A 33 2.39 -2.57 -2.22
CA LEU A 33 2.18 -2.00 -0.89
C LEU A 33 1.53 -0.60 -0.94
N LYS A 34 1.93 0.26 -1.89
CA LYS A 34 1.31 1.58 -2.09
C LYS A 34 -0.17 1.43 -2.46
N GLU A 35 -0.50 0.49 -3.33
CA GLU A 35 -1.88 0.20 -3.73
C GLU A 35 -2.74 -0.26 -2.54
N LEU A 36 -2.23 -1.19 -1.74
CA LEU A 36 -2.91 -1.65 -0.51
C LEU A 36 -3.17 -0.51 0.48
N VAL A 37 -2.18 0.37 0.71
CA VAL A 37 -2.35 1.53 1.59
C VAL A 37 -3.40 2.52 1.05
N THR A 38 -3.54 2.59 -0.28
CA THR A 38 -4.55 3.42 -0.95
C THR A 38 -5.95 2.86 -0.75
N ILE A 39 -6.11 1.56 -0.99
CA ILE A 39 -7.37 0.84 -0.80
C ILE A 39 -7.82 0.97 0.66
N GLU A 40 -6.92 0.78 1.62
CA GLU A 40 -7.22 0.95 3.04
C GLU A 40 -7.69 2.37 3.36
N ARG A 41 -6.98 3.40 2.87
CA ARG A 41 -7.39 4.80 3.07
C ARG A 41 -8.76 5.11 2.50
N GLN A 42 -9.05 4.65 1.28
CA GLN A 42 -10.35 4.83 0.64
C GLN A 42 -11.48 4.14 1.41
N ASN A 43 -11.14 3.06 2.12
CA ASN A 43 -12.09 2.28 2.90
C ASN A 43 -12.07 2.59 4.42
N GLN A 44 -11.21 3.51 4.91
CA GLN A 44 -11.12 3.89 6.34
C GLN A 44 -12.44 4.41 6.93
N HIS A 45 -13.32 4.95 6.09
CA HIS A 45 -14.63 5.46 6.49
C HIS A 45 -15.76 4.43 6.36
N ARG A 46 -15.51 3.25 5.81
CA ARG A 46 -16.52 2.19 5.68
C ARG A 46 -16.54 1.32 6.93
N GLU A 47 -17.64 1.40 7.68
CA GLU A 47 -17.89 0.64 8.92
C GLU A 47 -17.88 -0.90 8.74
N LYS A 48 -17.88 -1.40 7.51
CA LYS A 48 -17.86 -2.84 7.21
C LYS A 48 -16.83 -3.15 6.12
N ALA A 49 -15.74 -3.78 6.53
CA ALA A 49 -14.63 -4.31 5.71
C ALA A 49 -15.04 -5.35 4.65
N LYS A 50 -16.33 -5.49 4.30
CA LYS A 50 -16.81 -6.46 3.30
C LYS A 50 -16.38 -6.13 1.87
N GLY A 51 -15.91 -4.92 1.59
CA GLY A 51 -15.47 -4.50 0.25
C GLY A 51 -13.97 -4.56 0.01
N ILE A 52 -13.13 -4.65 1.06
CA ILE A 52 -11.68 -4.50 0.90
C ILE A 52 -11.03 -5.75 0.30
N TYR A 53 -11.57 -6.94 0.61
CA TYR A 53 -10.97 -8.20 0.17
C TYR A 53 -10.89 -8.33 -1.35
N PHE A 54 -11.89 -7.84 -2.09
CA PHE A 54 -11.88 -7.88 -3.55
C PHE A 54 -10.80 -6.95 -4.14
N GLU A 55 -10.61 -5.76 -3.56
CA GLU A 55 -9.59 -4.83 -4.03
C GLU A 55 -8.18 -5.28 -3.63
N PHE A 56 -8.04 -5.92 -2.47
CA PHE A 56 -6.80 -6.57 -2.05
C PHE A 56 -6.42 -7.72 -2.98
N ASP A 57 -7.36 -8.61 -3.32
CA ASP A 57 -7.13 -9.69 -4.29
C ASP A 57 -6.62 -9.12 -5.63
N SER A 58 -7.25 -8.05 -6.14
CA SER A 58 -6.82 -7.39 -7.38
C SER A 58 -5.41 -6.80 -7.30
N ALA A 59 -5.00 -6.27 -6.14
CA ALA A 59 -3.65 -5.76 -5.92
C ALA A 59 -2.62 -6.91 -5.82
N PHE A 60 -3.02 -8.06 -5.27
CA PHE A 60 -2.18 -9.25 -5.18
C PHE A 60 -2.03 -9.98 -6.51
N GLU A 61 -3.01 -9.90 -7.42
CA GLU A 61 -2.86 -10.42 -8.79
C GLU A 61 -1.70 -9.74 -9.57
N GLN A 62 -1.24 -8.56 -9.14
CA GLN A 62 -0.05 -7.90 -9.70
C GLN A 62 1.28 -8.51 -9.21
N MET A 63 1.24 -9.46 -8.26
CA MET A 63 2.42 -10.16 -7.75
C MET A 63 2.73 -11.48 -8.47
N ASP A 64 1.82 -11.98 -9.32
CA ASP A 64 1.94 -13.26 -10.06
C ASP A 64 2.74 -13.13 -11.37
#